data_AF-A0AAD4P162-F1
#
_entry.id   AF-A0AAD4P162-F1
#
_cell.length_a   1.000
_cell.length_b   1.000
_cell.length_c   1.000
_cell.angle_alpha   90.00
_cell.angle_beta   90.00
_cell.angle_gamma   90.00
#
_symmetry.space_group_name_H-M   'P 1'
#
loop_
_entity.id
_entity.type
_entity.pdbx_description
1 polymer ?
#
loop_
_entity_poly.entity_id
_entity_poly.type
_entity_poly.pdbx_seq_one_letter_code
_entity_poly.pdbx_strand_id
1 'polypeptide(L)'
;MGKHGKKQSLNHRRGKRTSYTNEEEENHDYPSKPSSALSDSDQESQGGGEEENQEKNKGFDGSVGTDIGLSSKFSLYQQSVQSPKGDISYLQKFFLMYVGGRAPLHLQEDFCGTALLSVEWLHGDARRTAVGLDLDVEALNWCLENNINRIGLDVSSRISLFHGNVLQPLESKLVNFSPEVILPKMTLEDVEADSTDGTTSSKVQGSATAEHNANSLKDIQLPPRDIVCAFNYSCCCLHSRKELILYFKHALNALSRKGGIFVMDVYGGTSSEGVLRLQRRFPNFTYVWEQDEFDIIQRKTRISLHFNLHKQQRKIRHAFSYSWRLWSLPEVKDCLEEAGFRSVHFWIRNMPDSEQIKCMDGFSVGRDVKYEEATSFQQQDSWNAYIVGVA
;
A
#
# COMPACT_ATOMS: atom_id res chain seq x y z
N MET A 1 -19.37 59.69 36.69
CA MET A 1 -20.65 59.29 36.05
C MET A 1 -20.36 58.00 35.30
N GLY A 2 -20.74 56.80 35.76
CA GLY A 2 -22.11 56.25 35.85
C GLY A 2 -22.28 55.24 34.70
N LYS A 3 -22.04 53.94 34.93
CA LYS A 3 -23.02 52.84 35.16
C LYS A 3 -23.44 52.07 33.89
N HIS A 4 -23.43 50.74 34.03
CA HIS A 4 -24.02 49.70 33.18
C HIS A 4 -25.50 49.93 32.78
N GLY A 5 -25.91 49.34 31.65
CA GLY A 5 -27.31 49.07 31.29
C GLY A 5 -27.43 47.96 30.23
N LYS A 6 -28.32 46.99 30.49
CA LYS A 6 -28.56 45.72 29.78
C LYS A 6 -29.77 45.81 28.80
N LYS A 7 -29.77 44.88 27.83
CA LYS A 7 -30.91 44.17 27.17
C LYS A 7 -31.89 44.96 26.28
N GLN A 8 -32.19 44.40 25.10
CA GLN A 8 -33.47 43.68 24.85
C GLN A 8 -33.46 42.87 23.53
N SER A 9 -34.11 41.72 23.60
CA SER A 9 -34.44 40.82 22.49
C SER A 9 -35.75 41.23 21.83
N LEU A 10 -35.94 40.92 20.54
CA LEU A 10 -37.27 40.69 19.98
C LEU A 10 -37.22 39.65 18.85
N ASN A 11 -37.86 38.51 19.12
CA ASN A 11 -38.37 37.57 18.14
C ASN A 11 -39.46 38.24 17.30
N HIS A 12 -39.46 38.07 15.97
CA HIS A 12 -40.72 37.95 15.26
C HIS A 12 -40.66 37.00 14.06
N ARG A 13 -41.74 36.23 13.96
CA ARG A 13 -42.02 35.08 13.13
C ARG A 13 -42.93 35.52 11.99
N ARG A 14 -42.89 34.74 10.90
CA ARG A 14 -43.94 34.51 9.88
C ARG A 14 -44.17 35.57 8.78
N GLY A 15 -44.21 35.07 7.55
CA GLY A 15 -44.89 35.68 6.41
C GLY A 15 -44.59 34.95 5.11
N LYS A 16 -45.42 33.96 4.75
CA LYS A 16 -45.36 33.19 3.51
C LYS A 16 -46.19 33.91 2.43
N ARG A 17 -45.81 33.66 1.17
CA ARG A 17 -46.64 33.48 -0.05
C ARG A 17 -46.85 34.67 -1.04
N THR A 18 -46.34 34.43 -2.26
CA THR A 18 -46.97 34.48 -3.63
C THR A 18 -47.60 35.80 -4.09
N SER A 19 -47.62 36.21 -5.35
CA SER A 19 -47.27 35.70 -6.71
C SER A 19 -47.66 36.84 -7.67
N TYR A 20 -47.17 36.86 -8.93
CA TYR A 20 -47.87 37.29 -10.17
C TYR A 20 -46.79 37.22 -11.30
N THR A 21 -46.83 36.23 -12.21
CA THR A 21 -47.49 36.21 -13.56
C THR A 21 -46.79 37.16 -14.57
N ASN A 22 -46.57 36.84 -15.85
CA ASN A 22 -47.11 35.81 -16.73
C ASN A 22 -46.32 35.79 -18.08
N GLU A 23 -46.31 34.63 -18.76
CA GLU A 23 -46.72 34.41 -20.18
C GLU A 23 -45.55 34.49 -21.19
N GLU A 24 -45.38 33.64 -22.22
CA GLU A 24 -46.22 32.65 -22.94
C GLU A 24 -45.28 31.76 -23.80
N GLU A 25 -45.42 30.42 -23.83
CA GLU A 25 -46.08 29.54 -24.85
C GLU A 25 -45.23 29.28 -26.12
N GLU A 26 -45.14 28.10 -26.76
CA GLU A 26 -46.07 26.98 -27.11
C GLU A 26 -45.34 25.60 -27.02
N ASN A 27 -45.88 24.50 -26.48
CA ASN A 27 -46.97 23.58 -26.88
C ASN A 27 -46.68 22.57 -28.03
N HIS A 28 -46.70 21.26 -27.71
CA HIS A 28 -47.54 20.25 -28.40
C HIS A 28 -47.66 18.90 -27.62
N ASP A 29 -48.87 18.34 -27.69
CA ASP A 29 -49.54 17.31 -26.88
C ASP A 29 -49.28 15.82 -27.24
N TYR A 30 -49.22 14.97 -26.18
CA TYR A 30 -49.98 13.73 -25.80
C TYR A 30 -50.73 12.84 -26.85
N PRO A 31 -51.06 11.52 -26.57
CA PRO A 31 -51.66 11.01 -25.32
C PRO A 31 -51.40 9.56 -24.79
N SER A 32 -51.43 9.46 -23.45
CA SER A 32 -52.08 8.55 -22.47
C SER A 32 -52.53 7.09 -22.76
N LYS A 33 -51.98 6.13 -21.95
CA LYS A 33 -52.56 5.11 -21.01
C LYS A 33 -53.85 4.31 -21.35
N PRO A 34 -54.01 3.03 -20.90
CA PRO A 34 -54.51 2.73 -19.53
C PRO A 34 -53.95 1.46 -18.83
N SER A 35 -54.35 1.29 -17.56
CA SER A 35 -53.94 0.28 -16.57
C SER A 35 -54.81 -0.98 -16.53
N SER A 36 -54.32 -2.07 -15.91
CA SER A 36 -55.15 -2.98 -15.11
C SER A 36 -54.32 -3.83 -14.13
N ALA A 37 -54.81 -3.90 -12.89
CA ALA A 37 -54.35 -4.73 -11.78
C ALA A 37 -55.12 -6.07 -11.70
N LEU A 38 -54.57 -7.04 -10.94
CA LEU A 38 -55.20 -8.11 -10.10
C LEU A 38 -54.08 -9.14 -9.73
N SER A 39 -53.61 -9.23 -8.47
CA SER A 39 -54.02 -10.16 -7.37
C SER A 39 -53.67 -11.64 -7.66
N ASP A 40 -53.11 -12.51 -6.80
CA ASP A 40 -52.91 -12.56 -5.35
C ASP A 40 -52.01 -13.79 -5.00
N SER A 41 -51.64 -13.93 -3.72
CA SER A 41 -51.14 -15.11 -2.97
C SER A 41 -49.63 -15.32 -2.76
N ASP A 42 -49.17 -14.76 -1.62
CA ASP A 42 -48.58 -15.44 -0.46
C ASP A 42 -47.57 -16.59 -0.64
N GLN A 43 -46.33 -16.36 -0.17
CA GLN A 43 -45.75 -17.15 0.92
C GLN A 43 -44.60 -16.38 1.59
N GLU A 44 -44.83 -16.00 2.85
CA GLU A 44 -43.81 -15.57 3.79
C GLU A 44 -42.84 -16.73 4.08
N SER A 45 -41.54 -16.45 4.03
CA SER A 45 -40.59 -17.11 4.92
C SER A 45 -39.58 -16.08 5.41
N GLN A 46 -39.75 -15.72 6.68
CA GLN A 46 -38.74 -15.09 7.50
C GLN A 46 -37.60 -16.09 7.74
N GLY A 47 -36.35 -15.60 7.78
CA GLY A 47 -35.26 -16.33 8.42
C GLY A 47 -33.97 -16.32 7.62
N GLY A 48 -33.05 -15.42 8.00
CA GLY A 48 -31.69 -15.39 7.49
C GLY A 48 -30.97 -14.14 7.94
N GLY A 49 -30.80 -13.99 9.27
CA GLY A 49 -29.93 -12.96 9.82
C GLY A 49 -28.52 -13.12 9.27
N GLU A 50 -27.96 -12.02 8.76
CA GLU A 50 -26.54 -11.97 8.41
C GLU A 50 -25.74 -12.05 9.72
N GLU A 51 -25.14 -13.21 9.96
CA GLU A 51 -24.26 -13.43 11.11
C GLU A 51 -23.05 -12.49 11.03
N GLU A 52 -22.96 -11.63 12.04
CA GLU A 52 -21.79 -10.85 12.37
C GLU A 52 -20.59 -11.77 12.61
N ASN A 53 -19.67 -11.85 11.66
CA ASN A 53 -18.33 -12.37 11.94
C ASN A 53 -17.50 -11.30 12.65
N GLN A 54 -17.71 -11.20 13.97
CA GLN A 54 -16.76 -10.62 14.91
C GLN A 54 -15.56 -11.57 15.07
N GLU A 55 -14.65 -11.59 14.11
CA GLU A 55 -13.33 -12.17 14.36
C GLU A 55 -12.46 -11.17 15.11
N LYS A 56 -12.51 -11.29 16.44
CA LYS A 56 -11.45 -10.84 17.34
C LYS A 56 -10.14 -11.43 16.81
N ASN A 57 -9.20 -10.57 16.42
CA ASN A 57 -7.79 -10.94 16.33
C ASN A 57 -7.41 -11.61 17.65
N LYS A 58 -7.33 -12.94 17.67
CA LYS A 58 -6.74 -13.68 18.78
C LYS A 58 -5.28 -13.27 18.80
N GLY A 59 -4.94 -12.46 19.79
CA GLY A 59 -3.57 -12.22 20.18
C GLY A 59 -2.89 -13.56 20.39
N PHE A 60 -1.72 -13.70 19.77
CA PHE A 60 -0.80 -14.79 20.04
C PHE A 60 -0.41 -14.70 21.52
N ASP A 61 -0.89 -15.64 22.33
CA ASP A 61 -0.44 -15.82 23.71
C ASP A 61 0.99 -16.37 23.65
N GLY A 62 1.95 -15.46 23.83
CA GLY A 62 3.35 -15.78 24.03
C GLY A 62 3.76 -15.41 25.44
N SER A 63 3.28 -16.16 26.43
CA SER A 63 3.88 -16.17 27.77
C SER A 63 5.17 -17.00 27.77
N VAL A 64 6.23 -16.45 27.17
CA VAL A 64 7.61 -16.83 27.49
C VAL A 64 8.44 -15.55 27.52
N GLY A 65 8.95 -15.23 28.70
CA GLY A 65 9.73 -14.03 28.95
C GLY A 65 10.90 -13.90 27.99
N THR A 66 10.92 -12.81 27.24
CA THR A 66 12.11 -12.29 26.56
C THR A 66 12.01 -10.78 26.56
N ASP A 67 13.15 -10.16 26.84
CA ASP A 67 13.40 -8.73 26.97
C ASP A 67 12.57 -7.89 25.98
N ILE A 68 11.84 -6.86 26.47
CA ILE A 68 11.02 -5.96 25.64
C ILE A 68 11.98 -5.02 24.89
N GLY A 69 12.68 -5.58 23.90
CA GLY A 69 13.54 -4.88 22.98
C GLY A 69 12.75 -3.83 22.21
N LEU A 70 13.36 -2.67 22.02
CA LEU A 70 12.82 -1.55 21.25
C LEU A 70 12.12 -2.06 19.97
N SER A 71 10.84 -1.72 19.79
CA SER A 71 10.16 -2.01 18.52
C SER A 71 10.91 -1.33 17.38
N SER A 72 11.35 -2.12 16.40
CA SER A 72 12.04 -1.64 15.19
C SER A 72 11.19 -0.60 14.45
N LYS A 73 11.84 0.39 13.81
CA LYS A 73 11.17 1.40 12.96
C LYS A 73 10.31 0.75 11.89
N PHE A 74 10.72 -0.40 11.35
CA PHE A 74 9.98 -1.16 10.34
C PHE A 74 8.71 -1.80 10.90
N SER A 75 8.76 -2.38 12.11
CA SER A 75 7.57 -2.91 12.77
C SER A 75 6.56 -1.80 13.11
N LEU A 76 7.04 -0.63 13.52
CA LEU A 76 6.20 0.55 13.75
C LEU A 76 5.58 1.06 12.45
N TYR A 77 6.35 1.06 11.35
CA TYR A 77 5.87 1.44 10.02
C TYR A 77 4.74 0.53 9.52
N GLN A 78 4.95 -0.80 9.55
CA GLN A 78 3.94 -1.78 9.14
C GLN A 78 2.61 -1.57 9.87
N GLN A 79 2.65 -1.37 11.18
CA GLN A 79 1.45 -1.13 12.00
C GLN A 79 0.76 0.20 11.68
N SER A 80 1.50 1.21 11.21
CA SER A 80 0.99 2.58 11.07
C SER A 80 0.47 2.90 9.69
N VAL A 81 1.07 2.30 8.67
CA VAL A 81 0.94 2.72 7.27
C VAL A 81 0.32 1.63 6.41
N GLN A 82 0.66 0.36 6.64
CA GLN A 82 0.29 -0.72 5.72
C GLN A 82 -1.06 -1.36 6.05
N SER A 83 -1.81 -1.73 5.02
CA SER A 83 -3.08 -2.46 5.14
C SER A 83 -3.18 -3.55 4.05
N PRO A 84 -2.30 -4.56 4.09
CA PRO A 84 -2.08 -5.45 2.94
C PRO A 84 -3.34 -6.22 2.52
N LYS A 85 -4.21 -6.62 3.44
CA LYS A 85 -5.49 -7.28 3.12
C LYS A 85 -6.42 -6.38 2.29
N GLY A 86 -6.51 -5.10 2.64
CA GLY A 86 -7.32 -4.13 1.91
C GLY A 86 -6.74 -3.87 0.52
N ASP A 87 -5.43 -3.64 0.46
CA ASP A 87 -4.70 -3.44 -0.80
C ASP A 87 -4.84 -4.64 -1.75
N ILE A 88 -4.65 -5.87 -1.25
CA ILE A 88 -4.82 -7.11 -2.03
C ILE A 88 -6.25 -7.24 -2.55
N SER A 89 -7.26 -6.91 -1.74
CA SER A 89 -8.66 -6.95 -2.17
C SER A 89 -8.91 -6.03 -3.37
N TYR A 90 -8.37 -4.80 -3.34
CA TYR A 90 -8.46 -3.88 -4.49
C TYR A 90 -7.65 -4.36 -5.69
N LEU A 91 -6.42 -4.86 -5.49
CA LEU A 91 -5.61 -5.43 -6.56
C LEU A 91 -6.35 -6.58 -7.29
N GLN A 92 -6.97 -7.49 -6.54
CA GLN A 92 -7.79 -8.56 -7.12
C GLN A 92 -9.02 -8.01 -7.84
N LYS A 93 -9.71 -7.02 -7.25
CA LYS A 93 -10.86 -6.35 -7.88
C LYS A 93 -10.48 -5.73 -9.22
N PHE A 94 -9.42 -4.93 -9.26
CA PHE A 94 -8.95 -4.27 -10.48
C PHE A 94 -8.55 -5.29 -11.54
N PHE A 95 -7.83 -6.35 -11.15
CA PHE A 95 -7.41 -7.38 -12.08
C PHE A 95 -8.62 -8.09 -12.70
N LEU A 96 -9.60 -8.48 -11.87
CA LEU A 96 -10.81 -9.15 -12.36
C LEU A 96 -11.69 -8.24 -13.22
N MET A 97 -11.76 -6.95 -12.90
CA MET A 97 -12.54 -5.96 -13.66
C MET A 97 -11.93 -5.67 -15.04
N TYR A 98 -10.61 -5.44 -15.11
CA TYR A 98 -9.97 -4.94 -16.34
C TYR A 98 -9.30 -6.03 -17.18
N VAL A 99 -8.92 -7.15 -16.58
CA VAL A 99 -8.32 -8.30 -17.29
C VAL A 99 -9.32 -9.46 -17.35
N GLY A 100 -9.88 -9.84 -16.20
CA GLY A 100 -10.89 -10.90 -16.11
C GLY A 100 -10.39 -12.28 -16.59
N GLY A 101 -11.33 -13.23 -16.70
CA GLY A 101 -11.07 -14.58 -17.27
C GLY A 101 -10.17 -15.51 -16.46
N ARG A 102 -9.47 -15.02 -15.43
CA ARG A 102 -8.62 -15.79 -14.51
C ARG A 102 -8.35 -15.04 -13.21
N ALA A 103 -7.90 -15.75 -12.19
CA ALA A 103 -7.36 -15.12 -10.98
C ALA A 103 -5.89 -14.69 -11.19
N PRO A 104 -5.44 -13.59 -10.56
CA PRO A 104 -4.03 -13.23 -10.53
C PRO A 104 -3.24 -14.16 -9.59
N LEU A 105 -2.07 -14.61 -10.02
CA LEU A 105 -1.17 -15.51 -9.29
C LEU A 105 0.21 -14.88 -9.04
N HIS A 106 0.73 -14.12 -9.98
CA HIS A 106 2.10 -13.59 -9.92
C HIS A 106 2.11 -12.09 -9.63
N LEU A 107 2.51 -11.72 -8.41
CA LEU A 107 2.64 -10.33 -7.97
C LEU A 107 4.09 -9.87 -8.05
N GLN A 108 4.31 -8.63 -8.46
CA GLN A 108 5.54 -7.90 -8.20
C GLN A 108 5.23 -6.63 -7.41
N GLU A 109 5.93 -6.45 -6.29
CA GLU A 109 5.89 -5.27 -5.43
C GLU A 109 7.19 -4.50 -5.65
N ASP A 110 7.13 -3.42 -6.41
CA ASP A 110 8.23 -2.48 -6.58
C ASP A 110 8.20 -1.48 -5.41
N PHE A 111 9.38 -1.08 -4.91
CA PHE A 111 9.54 -0.35 -3.65
C PHE A 111 8.97 -1.13 -2.46
N CYS A 112 9.24 -2.44 -2.40
CA CYS A 112 8.57 -3.33 -1.45
C CYS A 112 8.89 -3.05 0.03
N GLY A 113 10.03 -2.43 0.34
CA GLY A 113 10.53 -2.22 1.68
C GLY A 113 10.54 -3.53 2.47
N THR A 114 9.62 -3.66 3.42
CA THR A 114 9.48 -4.88 4.23
C THR A 114 8.72 -6.02 3.52
N ALA A 115 8.26 -5.83 2.29
CA ALA A 115 7.50 -6.78 1.47
C ALA A 115 6.30 -7.44 2.20
N LEU A 116 5.64 -6.70 3.10
CA LEU A 116 4.53 -7.26 3.89
C LEU A 116 3.33 -7.58 2.99
N LEU A 117 3.07 -6.74 1.98
CA LEU A 117 2.03 -6.98 0.99
C LEU A 117 2.31 -8.27 0.21
N SER A 118 3.55 -8.45 -0.27
CA SER A 118 3.99 -9.69 -0.93
C SER A 118 3.81 -10.92 -0.04
N VAL A 119 4.16 -10.83 1.25
CA VAL A 119 3.99 -11.94 2.19
C VAL A 119 2.51 -12.25 2.43
N GLU A 120 1.65 -11.25 2.64
CA GLU A 120 0.21 -11.46 2.79
C GLU A 120 -0.42 -12.04 1.52
N TRP A 121 0.04 -11.59 0.34
CA TRP A 121 -0.40 -12.11 -0.95
C TRP A 121 -0.20 -13.63 -1.05
N LEU A 122 0.96 -14.13 -0.63
CA LEU A 122 1.34 -15.55 -0.70
C LEU A 122 0.53 -16.45 0.23
N HIS A 123 0.00 -15.92 1.34
CA HIS A 123 -0.88 -16.66 2.25
C HIS A 123 -2.26 -16.94 1.64
N GLY A 124 -2.69 -16.12 0.67
CA GLY A 124 -4.04 -16.23 0.12
C GLY A 124 -4.26 -17.40 -0.85
N ASP A 125 -3.22 -17.93 -1.48
CA ASP A 125 -3.31 -19.09 -2.41
C ASP A 125 -1.92 -19.73 -2.58
N ALA A 126 -1.83 -21.05 -2.47
CA ALA A 126 -0.57 -21.81 -2.57
C ALA A 126 0.11 -21.72 -3.95
N ARG A 127 -0.62 -21.33 -4.99
CA ARG A 127 -0.08 -21.15 -6.35
C ARG A 127 0.52 -19.77 -6.57
N ARG A 128 0.30 -18.83 -5.65
CA ARG A 128 0.79 -17.46 -5.79
C ARG A 128 2.30 -17.40 -5.64
N THR A 129 2.91 -16.52 -6.42
CA THR A 129 4.32 -16.14 -6.26
C THR A 129 4.43 -14.63 -6.11
N ALA A 130 5.52 -14.17 -5.50
CA ALA A 130 5.78 -12.77 -5.31
C ALA A 130 7.24 -12.41 -5.66
N VAL A 131 7.42 -11.23 -6.25
CA VAL A 131 8.72 -10.62 -6.47
C VAL A 131 8.73 -9.29 -5.73
N GLY A 132 9.67 -9.08 -4.82
CA GLY A 132 9.89 -7.77 -4.19
C GLY A 132 11.14 -7.12 -4.75
N LEU A 133 11.09 -5.84 -5.12
CA LEU A 133 12.24 -5.07 -5.55
C LEU A 133 12.35 -3.80 -4.71
N ASP A 134 13.48 -3.60 -4.04
CA ASP A 134 13.75 -2.37 -3.28
C ASP A 134 15.22 -1.96 -3.31
N LEU A 135 15.48 -0.68 -3.06
CA LEU A 135 16.83 -0.10 -2.93
C LEU A 135 17.32 -0.14 -1.48
N ASP A 136 16.42 -0.20 -0.50
CA ASP A 136 16.74 -0.23 0.92
C ASP A 136 17.08 -1.65 1.39
N VAL A 137 18.37 -1.95 1.38
CA VAL A 137 18.91 -3.22 1.89
C VAL A 137 18.61 -3.45 3.38
N GLU A 138 18.47 -2.40 4.19
CA GLU A 138 18.12 -2.53 5.62
C GLU A 138 16.69 -3.06 5.76
N ALA A 139 15.76 -2.53 4.97
CA ALA A 139 14.37 -2.99 4.95
C ALA A 139 14.23 -4.43 4.44
N LEU A 140 14.97 -4.79 3.38
CA LEU A 140 15.00 -6.14 2.82
C LEU A 140 15.57 -7.17 3.81
N ASN A 141 16.67 -6.84 4.50
CA ASN A 141 17.23 -7.71 5.53
C ASN A 141 16.26 -7.88 6.71
N TRP A 142 15.64 -6.78 7.16
CA TRP A 142 14.63 -6.84 8.21
C TRP A 142 13.43 -7.70 7.78
N CYS A 143 12.99 -7.61 6.52
CA CYS A 143 11.95 -8.47 5.95
C CYS A 143 12.29 -9.95 6.05
N LEU A 144 13.51 -10.33 5.65
CA LEU A 144 13.95 -11.72 5.71
C LEU A 144 13.83 -12.28 7.13
N GLU A 145 14.37 -11.55 8.11
CA GLU A 145 14.37 -11.99 9.51
C GLU A 145 12.98 -12.02 10.16
N ASN A 146 12.11 -11.06 9.82
CA ASN A 146 10.88 -10.81 10.58
C ASN A 146 9.60 -11.23 9.87
N ASN A 147 9.58 -11.18 8.54
CA ASN A 147 8.42 -11.56 7.75
C ASN A 147 8.62 -12.93 7.09
N ILE A 148 9.76 -13.20 6.45
CA ILE A 148 9.95 -14.43 5.64
C ILE A 148 10.38 -15.63 6.49
N ASN A 149 11.31 -15.46 7.43
CA ASN A 149 11.78 -16.57 8.27
C ASN A 149 10.70 -17.09 9.25
N ARG A 150 9.57 -16.38 9.38
CA ARG A 150 8.47 -16.73 10.29
C ARG A 150 7.28 -17.42 9.61
N ILE A 151 7.24 -17.49 8.28
CA ILE A 151 6.06 -17.92 7.50
C ILE A 151 6.20 -19.33 6.89
N GLY A 152 7.20 -20.10 7.32
CA GLY A 152 7.43 -21.49 6.89
C GLY A 152 8.11 -21.61 5.52
N LEU A 153 8.66 -22.81 5.25
CA LEU A 153 9.46 -23.07 4.04
C LEU A 153 8.63 -23.01 2.74
N ASP A 154 7.34 -23.38 2.79
CA ASP A 154 6.47 -23.31 1.61
C ASP A 154 6.31 -21.87 1.12
N VAL A 155 5.94 -20.95 2.01
CA VAL A 155 5.67 -19.55 1.65
C VAL A 155 6.95 -18.83 1.26
N SER A 156 8.05 -19.06 1.99
CA SER A 156 9.35 -18.46 1.69
C SER A 156 9.95 -18.94 0.36
N SER A 157 9.66 -20.16 -0.09
CA SER A 157 10.13 -20.66 -1.40
C SER A 157 9.47 -19.98 -2.61
N ARG A 158 8.35 -19.25 -2.40
CA ARG A 158 7.54 -18.63 -3.45
C ARG A 158 7.73 -17.11 -3.56
N ILE A 159 8.65 -16.55 -2.78
CA ILE A 159 9.05 -15.14 -2.86
C ILE A 159 10.49 -15.00 -3.34
N SER A 160 10.74 -13.99 -4.17
CA SER A 160 12.10 -13.59 -4.54
C SER A 160 12.28 -12.10 -4.28
N LEU A 161 13.20 -11.74 -3.39
CA LEU A 161 13.54 -10.36 -3.08
C LEU A 161 14.77 -9.93 -3.86
N PHE A 162 14.74 -8.72 -4.40
CA PHE A 162 15.82 -8.13 -5.17
C PHE A 162 16.23 -6.79 -4.58
N HIS A 163 17.52 -6.62 -4.33
CA HIS A 163 18.11 -5.34 -4.01
C HIS A 163 18.54 -4.64 -5.31
N GLY A 164 17.93 -3.52 -5.63
CA GLY A 164 18.25 -2.75 -6.83
C GLY A 164 17.37 -1.53 -7.05
N ASN A 165 17.66 -0.81 -8.13
CA ASN A 165 16.93 0.38 -8.52
C ASN A 165 15.84 0.00 -9.53
N VAL A 166 14.60 0.43 -9.29
CA VAL A 166 13.46 0.22 -10.21
C VAL A 166 13.66 0.86 -11.59
N LEU A 167 14.60 1.80 -11.73
CA LEU A 167 15.02 2.39 -13.01
C LEU A 167 16.02 1.52 -13.78
N GLN A 168 16.58 0.50 -13.14
CA GLN A 168 17.51 -0.47 -13.72
C GLN A 168 17.22 -1.89 -13.17
N PRO A 169 15.98 -2.39 -13.28
CA PRO A 169 15.55 -3.58 -12.55
C PRO A 169 16.35 -4.83 -12.93
N LEU A 170 16.80 -4.92 -14.19
CA LEU A 170 17.61 -6.03 -14.70
C LEU A 170 19.00 -6.14 -14.05
N GLU A 171 19.50 -5.08 -13.41
CA GLU A 171 20.77 -5.08 -12.68
C GLU A 171 20.59 -5.47 -11.20
N SER A 172 19.34 -5.55 -10.73
CA SER A 172 19.01 -5.87 -9.33
C SER A 172 19.51 -7.25 -8.95
N LYS A 173 19.98 -7.38 -7.71
CA LYS A 173 20.59 -8.60 -7.21
C LYS A 173 19.63 -9.33 -6.28
N LEU A 174 19.46 -10.63 -6.50
CA LEU A 174 18.69 -11.50 -5.61
C LEU A 174 19.29 -11.41 -4.21
N VAL A 175 18.42 -11.19 -3.23
CA VAL A 175 18.79 -11.16 -1.81
C VAL A 175 18.86 -12.60 -1.30
N ASN A 176 19.97 -13.27 -1.57
CA ASN A 176 20.32 -14.54 -0.93
C ASN A 176 21.35 -14.26 0.16
N PHE A 177 21.03 -14.55 1.42
CA PHE A 177 22.05 -14.48 2.46
C PHE A 177 22.87 -15.79 2.50
N SER A 178 24.19 -15.63 2.45
CA SER A 178 25.18 -16.62 2.84
C SER A 178 25.14 -16.85 4.36
N PRO A 179 25.26 -18.09 4.88
CA PRO A 179 25.06 -18.42 6.31
C PRO A 179 26.06 -17.80 7.32
N GLU A 180 27.04 -16.99 6.89
CA GLU A 180 28.22 -16.69 7.70
C GLU A 180 28.08 -15.57 8.74
N VAL A 181 26.93 -14.90 8.86
CA VAL A 181 26.76 -13.77 9.80
C VAL A 181 26.06 -14.17 11.12
N ILE A 182 25.84 -15.47 11.37
CA ILE A 182 25.37 -15.95 12.68
C ILE A 182 26.28 -17.05 13.22
N LEU A 183 27.49 -16.67 13.60
CA LEU A 183 28.20 -17.37 14.66
C LEU A 183 28.72 -16.33 15.65
N PRO A 184 28.21 -16.29 16.91
CA PRO A 184 28.99 -15.70 17.98
C PRO A 184 30.31 -16.48 18.01
N LYS A 185 31.44 -15.77 17.96
CA LYS A 185 32.75 -16.35 18.29
C LYS A 185 32.70 -16.84 19.74
N MET A 186 32.26 -18.08 19.94
CA MET A 186 32.61 -18.84 21.13
C MET A 186 33.97 -19.47 20.85
N THR A 187 35.01 -18.77 21.29
CA THR A 187 36.29 -19.38 21.62
C THR A 187 36.04 -20.40 22.73
N LEU A 188 36.35 -21.67 22.47
CA LEU A 188 36.59 -22.63 23.53
C LEU A 188 37.93 -23.31 23.28
N GLU A 189 38.69 -23.31 24.36
CA GLU A 189 40.10 -23.65 24.51
C GLU A 189 40.34 -25.16 24.43
N ASP A 190 41.61 -25.46 24.19
CA ASP A 190 42.32 -26.74 24.16
C ASP A 190 41.79 -27.85 25.08
N VAL A 191 41.59 -29.04 24.50
CA VAL A 191 41.89 -30.32 25.16
C VAL A 191 42.48 -31.30 24.13
N GLU A 192 43.73 -31.70 24.37
CA GLU A 192 44.49 -32.73 23.66
C GLU A 192 44.02 -34.17 23.98
N ALA A 193 44.52 -35.09 23.13
CA ALA A 193 44.65 -36.56 23.26
C ALA A 193 43.48 -37.40 22.72
N ASP A 194 43.66 -38.53 22.03
CA ASP A 194 44.77 -39.19 21.33
C ASP A 194 44.12 -40.44 20.65
N SER A 195 44.84 -41.03 19.70
CA SER A 195 44.73 -42.42 19.21
C SER A 195 43.83 -42.79 18.00
N THR A 196 44.52 -42.86 16.86
CA THR A 196 44.70 -44.03 15.95
C THR A 196 43.54 -44.64 15.14
N ASP A 197 43.65 -44.45 13.82
CA ASP A 197 43.91 -45.48 12.77
C ASP A 197 42.90 -45.55 11.60
N GLY A 198 43.43 -45.78 10.39
CA GLY A 198 42.70 -46.49 9.34
C GLY A 198 42.27 -45.76 8.06
N THR A 199 43.23 -45.33 7.23
CA THR A 199 43.30 -45.56 5.76
C THR A 199 42.02 -45.48 4.89
N THR A 200 41.95 -44.49 3.98
CA THR A 200 42.05 -44.70 2.51
C THR A 200 41.93 -43.37 1.76
N SER A 201 42.95 -43.07 0.95
CA SER A 201 43.00 -41.92 0.06
C SER A 201 42.29 -42.25 -1.26
N SER A 202 41.39 -41.37 -1.69
CA SER A 202 41.02 -41.24 -3.10
C SER A 202 41.04 -39.77 -3.49
N LYS A 203 42.17 -39.33 -4.04
CA LYS A 203 42.27 -38.11 -4.83
C LYS A 203 41.36 -38.26 -6.05
N VAL A 204 40.32 -37.45 -6.11
CA VAL A 204 39.70 -37.05 -7.37
C VAL A 204 39.80 -35.54 -7.47
N GLN A 205 40.80 -35.12 -8.22
CA GLN A 205 40.94 -33.77 -8.72
C GLN A 205 40.02 -33.65 -9.93
N GLY A 206 38.99 -32.82 -9.84
CA GLY A 206 37.98 -32.69 -10.88
C GLY A 206 37.37 -31.30 -10.88
N SER A 207 38.03 -30.39 -11.61
CA SER A 207 37.43 -29.25 -12.29
C SER A 207 36.58 -28.28 -11.46
N ALA A 208 37.19 -27.15 -11.10
CA ALA A 208 36.48 -25.91 -10.84
C ALA A 208 35.72 -25.48 -12.12
N THR A 209 34.51 -25.97 -12.30
CA THR A 209 33.53 -25.32 -13.17
C THR A 209 32.98 -24.14 -12.40
N ALA A 210 33.27 -22.92 -12.88
CA ALA A 210 32.64 -21.71 -12.42
C ALA A 210 31.11 -21.90 -12.46
N GLU A 211 30.50 -22.07 -11.30
CA GLU A 211 29.06 -21.95 -11.14
C GLU A 211 28.69 -20.52 -11.54
N HIS A 212 28.01 -20.38 -12.67
CA HIS A 212 27.31 -19.16 -13.03
C HIS A 212 26.24 -18.91 -11.96
N ASN A 213 26.62 -18.25 -10.87
CA ASN A 213 25.69 -17.79 -9.85
C ASN A 213 24.84 -16.68 -10.46
N ALA A 214 23.71 -17.07 -11.06
CA ALA A 214 22.66 -16.22 -11.59
C ALA A 214 22.03 -15.42 -10.44
N ASN A 215 22.72 -14.37 -10.00
CA ASN A 215 22.31 -13.54 -8.88
C ASN A 215 21.59 -12.27 -9.31
N SER A 216 21.44 -12.02 -10.62
CA SER A 216 20.79 -10.80 -11.14
C SER A 216 19.42 -11.11 -11.73
N LEU A 217 18.48 -10.15 -11.66
CA LEU A 217 17.11 -10.34 -12.14
C LEU A 217 17.05 -10.77 -13.62
N LYS A 218 17.98 -10.29 -14.45
CA LYS A 218 18.08 -10.67 -15.87
C LYS A 218 18.45 -12.14 -16.10
N ASP A 219 19.11 -12.78 -15.12
CA ASP A 219 19.62 -14.15 -15.23
C ASP A 219 18.63 -15.17 -14.64
N ILE A 220 17.57 -14.70 -13.96
CA ILE A 220 16.57 -15.55 -13.30
C ILE A 220 15.30 -15.60 -14.13
N GLN A 221 14.86 -16.81 -14.46
CA GLN A 221 13.60 -17.02 -15.16
C GLN A 221 12.42 -16.93 -14.18
N LEU A 222 11.72 -15.81 -14.21
CA LEU A 222 10.52 -15.56 -13.41
C LEU A 222 9.26 -15.64 -14.28
N PRO A 223 8.11 -16.08 -13.73
CA PRO A 223 6.86 -16.02 -14.46
C PRO A 223 6.52 -14.55 -14.82
N PRO A 224 5.85 -14.31 -15.96
CA PRO A 224 5.28 -13.00 -16.26
C PRO A 224 4.31 -12.56 -15.15
N ARG A 225 4.29 -11.27 -14.83
CA ARG A 225 3.54 -10.76 -13.68
C ARG A 225 2.10 -10.50 -14.09
N ASP A 226 1.17 -10.89 -13.23
CA ASP A 226 -0.23 -10.54 -13.41
C ASP A 226 -0.50 -9.13 -12.89
N ILE A 227 0.20 -8.77 -11.81
CA ILE A 227 0.09 -7.48 -11.14
C ILE A 227 1.50 -6.99 -10.83
N VAL A 228 1.80 -5.75 -11.21
CA VAL A 228 2.94 -4.99 -10.69
C VAL A 228 2.36 -3.83 -9.88
N CYS A 229 2.86 -3.59 -8.66
CA CYS A 229 2.38 -2.50 -7.83
C CYS A 229 3.49 -1.70 -7.18
N ALA A 230 3.22 -0.42 -6.94
CA ALA A 230 4.06 0.49 -6.15
C ALA A 230 3.17 1.33 -5.23
N PHE A 231 3.07 0.91 -3.98
CA PHE A 231 2.17 1.50 -2.99
C PHE A 231 2.87 2.39 -1.97
N ASN A 232 2.08 3.04 -1.13
CA ASN A 232 2.51 4.00 -0.11
C ASN A 232 3.23 5.20 -0.74
N TYR A 233 2.73 5.65 -1.89
CA TYR A 233 3.16 6.84 -2.62
C TYR A 233 4.60 6.75 -3.16
N SER A 234 5.14 5.54 -3.28
CA SER A 234 6.56 5.30 -3.57
C SER A 234 7.03 5.92 -4.90
N CYS A 235 6.16 6.03 -5.91
CA CYS A 235 6.47 6.71 -7.17
C CYS A 235 6.81 8.19 -6.99
N CYS A 236 6.43 8.84 -5.88
CA CYS A 236 6.80 10.21 -5.57
C CYS A 236 8.31 10.37 -5.31
N CYS A 237 9.04 9.28 -5.08
CA CYS A 237 10.50 9.27 -5.02
C CYS A 237 11.16 9.47 -6.40
N LEU A 238 10.42 9.30 -7.50
CA LEU A 238 10.89 9.60 -8.85
C LEU A 238 10.57 11.06 -9.17
N HIS A 239 11.59 11.89 -9.38
CA HIS A 239 11.41 13.35 -9.45
C HIS A 239 11.25 13.87 -10.87
N SER A 240 11.71 13.13 -11.88
CA SER A 240 11.57 13.55 -13.27
C SER A 240 10.54 12.73 -14.04
N ARG A 241 9.90 13.37 -15.03
CA ARG A 241 8.95 12.70 -15.94
C ARG A 241 9.62 11.56 -16.70
N LYS A 242 10.88 11.77 -17.09
CA LYS A 242 11.70 10.78 -17.81
C LYS A 242 11.89 9.52 -16.98
N GLU A 243 12.22 9.65 -15.69
CA GLU A 243 12.37 8.51 -14.78
C GLU A 243 11.03 7.80 -14.56
N LEU A 244 9.94 8.54 -14.34
CA LEU A 244 8.62 7.95 -14.13
C LEU A 244 8.18 7.11 -15.35
N ILE A 245 8.35 7.64 -16.56
CA ILE A 245 8.03 6.92 -17.81
C ILE A 245 8.95 5.72 -18.01
N LEU A 246 10.26 5.86 -17.72
CA LEU A 246 11.20 4.75 -17.79
C LEU A 246 10.78 3.61 -16.85
N TYR A 247 10.43 3.95 -15.61
CA TYR A 247 9.89 3.01 -14.64
C TYR A 247 8.61 2.33 -15.14
N PHE A 248 7.64 3.09 -15.64
CA PHE A 248 6.41 2.53 -16.20
C PHE A 248 6.65 1.60 -17.39
N LYS A 249 7.65 1.89 -18.25
CA LYS A 249 8.07 0.96 -19.31
C LYS A 249 8.62 -0.34 -18.74
N HIS A 250 9.39 -0.29 -17.66
CA HIS A 250 9.88 -1.50 -16.99
C HIS A 250 8.74 -2.31 -16.36
N ALA A 251 7.81 -1.65 -15.67
CA ALA A 251 6.63 -2.29 -15.10
C ALA A 251 5.78 -2.96 -16.20
N LEU A 252 5.51 -2.26 -17.31
CA LEU A 252 4.77 -2.80 -18.46
C LEU A 252 5.47 -4.02 -19.07
N ASN A 253 6.81 -3.98 -19.22
CA ASN A 253 7.58 -5.10 -19.77
C ASN A 253 7.59 -6.34 -18.86
N ALA A 254 7.40 -6.18 -17.55
CA ALA A 254 7.30 -7.30 -16.61
C ALA A 254 5.91 -7.97 -16.63
N LEU A 255 4.87 -7.27 -17.10
CA LEU A 255 3.50 -7.76 -17.12
C LEU A 255 3.28 -8.87 -18.16
N SER A 256 2.33 -9.74 -17.83
CA SER A 256 1.90 -10.86 -18.67
C SER A 256 1.24 -10.37 -19.95
N ARG A 257 1.67 -10.93 -21.08
CA ARG A 257 1.03 -10.72 -22.40
C ARG A 257 -0.39 -11.29 -22.47
N LYS A 258 -0.80 -12.11 -21.50
CA LYS A 258 -2.18 -12.61 -21.34
C LYS A 258 -3.08 -11.61 -20.60
N GLY A 259 -2.66 -10.36 -20.48
CA GLY A 259 -3.30 -9.33 -19.68
C GLY A 259 -2.71 -9.25 -18.27
N GLY A 260 -2.44 -8.04 -17.83
CA GLY A 260 -1.91 -7.69 -16.51
C GLY A 260 -2.15 -6.22 -16.21
N ILE A 261 -2.01 -5.85 -14.93
CA ILE A 261 -2.21 -4.48 -14.47
C ILE A 261 -1.00 -3.96 -13.71
N PHE A 262 -0.72 -2.67 -13.89
CA PHE A 262 0.11 -1.89 -13.00
C PHE A 262 -0.78 -1.07 -12.07
N VAL A 263 -0.45 -1.00 -10.78
CA VAL A 263 -1.21 -0.19 -9.81
C VAL A 263 -0.28 0.63 -8.94
N MET A 264 -0.54 1.92 -8.83
CA MET A 264 0.12 2.80 -7.87
C MET A 264 -0.89 3.63 -7.10
N ASP A 265 -0.47 4.24 -6.01
CA ASP A 265 -1.25 5.20 -5.25
C ASP A 265 -0.61 6.58 -5.20
N VAL A 266 -1.46 7.60 -5.07
CA VAL A 266 -1.05 8.98 -4.80
C VAL A 266 -2.08 9.63 -3.87
N TYR A 267 -1.63 10.57 -3.06
CA TYR A 267 -2.50 11.44 -2.28
C TYR A 267 -2.56 12.82 -2.93
N GLY A 268 -3.57 13.60 -2.58
CA GLY A 268 -3.66 14.99 -3.00
C GLY A 268 -4.74 15.74 -2.24
N GLY A 269 -5.15 16.87 -2.80
CA GLY A 269 -6.08 17.82 -2.20
C GLY A 269 -5.40 19.14 -1.85
N THR A 270 -6.17 20.17 -1.48
CA THR A 270 -5.59 21.49 -1.20
C THR A 270 -4.62 21.48 -0.03
N SER A 271 -4.85 20.64 0.98
CA SER A 271 -3.96 20.50 2.14
C SER A 271 -2.62 19.84 1.78
N SER A 272 -2.55 19.10 0.66
CA SER A 272 -1.33 18.42 0.22
C SER A 272 -0.27 19.36 -0.38
N GLU A 273 -0.62 20.61 -0.68
CA GLU A 273 0.30 21.62 -1.23
C GLU A 273 0.71 22.65 -0.16
N GLY A 274 0.81 22.22 1.10
CA GLY A 274 1.24 23.06 2.22
C GLY A 274 1.85 22.25 3.36
N VAL A 275 2.13 22.90 4.49
CA VAL A 275 2.62 22.21 5.69
C VAL A 275 1.48 21.40 6.29
N LEU A 276 1.72 20.11 6.52
CA LEU A 276 0.70 19.20 7.04
C LEU A 276 1.29 18.27 8.10
N ARG A 277 0.55 18.05 9.19
CA ARG A 277 1.00 17.18 10.28
C ARG A 277 -0.17 16.35 10.78
N LEU A 278 -0.09 15.04 10.58
CA LEU A 278 -1.13 14.09 10.92
C LEU A 278 -0.63 13.12 11.98
N GLN A 279 -1.49 12.78 12.96
CA GLN A 279 -1.13 11.86 14.03
C GLN A 279 -2.11 10.70 14.14
N ARG A 280 -1.58 9.50 14.35
CA ARG A 280 -2.37 8.31 14.69
C ARG A 280 -1.90 7.72 16.01
N ARG A 281 -2.83 7.49 16.92
CA ARG A 281 -2.52 6.92 18.25
C ARG A 281 -2.75 5.40 18.25
N PHE A 282 -1.72 4.65 18.61
CA PHE A 282 -1.78 3.20 18.86
C PHE A 282 -1.63 2.92 20.36
N PRO A 283 -1.91 1.70 20.85
CA PRO A 283 -1.81 1.38 22.27
C PRO A 283 -0.42 1.68 22.85
N ASN A 284 0.64 1.31 22.12
CA ASN A 284 2.02 1.37 22.61
C ASN A 284 2.83 2.57 22.08
N PHE A 285 2.34 3.26 21.04
CA PHE A 285 3.06 4.38 20.44
C PHE A 285 2.12 5.34 19.70
N THR A 286 2.61 6.53 19.37
CA THR A 286 1.94 7.49 18.48
C THR A 286 2.77 7.63 17.20
N TYR A 287 2.13 7.44 16.05
CA TYR A 287 2.68 7.72 14.73
C TYR A 287 2.41 9.17 14.34
N VAL A 288 3.40 9.83 13.76
CA VAL A 288 3.26 11.18 13.21
C VAL A 288 3.79 11.17 11.78
N TRP A 289 2.94 11.57 10.85
CA TRP A 289 3.30 11.90 9.47
C TRP A 289 3.41 13.42 9.37
N GLU A 290 4.54 13.91 8.87
CA GLU A 290 4.86 15.33 8.78
C GLU A 290 5.29 15.65 7.35
N GLN A 291 4.63 16.63 6.75
CA GLN A 291 4.97 17.23 5.47
C GLN A 291 5.42 18.67 5.73
N ASP A 292 6.63 18.97 5.29
CA ASP A 292 7.19 20.32 5.35
C ASP A 292 6.60 21.21 4.24
N GLU A 293 7.27 22.33 3.95
CA GLU A 293 6.89 23.22 2.86
C GLU A 293 6.74 22.52 1.50
N PHE A 294 5.98 23.16 0.60
CA PHE A 294 5.72 22.67 -0.75
C PHE A 294 6.25 23.67 -1.79
N ASP A 295 7.26 23.25 -2.56
CA ASP A 295 7.77 24.01 -3.69
C ASP A 295 6.81 23.85 -4.87
N ILE A 296 6.07 24.89 -5.22
CA ILE A 296 5.09 24.87 -6.31
C ILE A 296 5.72 24.78 -7.72
N ILE A 297 6.99 25.18 -7.88
CA ILE A 297 7.68 25.14 -9.17
C ILE A 297 8.17 23.72 -9.43
N GLN A 298 8.80 23.09 -8.44
CA GLN A 298 9.30 21.72 -8.55
C GLN A 298 8.25 20.66 -8.20
N ARG A 299 7.13 21.08 -7.61
CA ARG A 299 6.12 20.25 -6.94
C ARG A 299 6.74 19.31 -5.90
N LYS A 300 7.72 19.80 -5.13
CA LYS A 300 8.48 18.97 -4.17
C LYS A 300 8.14 19.29 -2.73
N THR A 301 8.21 18.27 -1.89
CA THR A 301 8.11 18.40 -0.43
C THR A 301 8.97 17.37 0.28
N ARG A 302 9.21 17.60 1.57
CA ARG A 302 9.87 16.64 2.46
C ARG A 302 8.82 16.00 3.35
N ILE A 303 8.81 14.67 3.36
CA ILE A 303 7.99 13.88 4.28
C ILE A 303 8.87 13.29 5.35
N SER A 304 8.45 13.35 6.61
CA SER A 304 9.09 12.70 7.74
C SER A 304 8.10 11.91 8.57
N LEU A 305 8.50 10.70 8.93
CA LEU A 305 7.74 9.83 9.83
C LEU A 305 8.41 9.81 11.20
N HIS A 306 7.62 10.01 12.25
CA HIS A 306 8.09 9.98 13.63
C HIS A 306 7.26 9.02 14.46
N PHE A 307 7.89 8.43 15.47
CA PHE A 307 7.23 7.55 16.42
C PHE A 307 7.49 8.01 17.84
N ASN A 308 6.44 8.18 18.64
CA ASN A 308 6.53 8.45 20.06
C ASN A 308 6.16 7.19 20.85
N LEU A 309 7.14 6.54 21.47
CA LEU A 309 6.93 5.30 22.22
C LEU A 309 6.45 5.61 23.64
N HIS A 310 5.26 5.12 24.01
CA HIS A 310 4.59 5.49 25.26
C HIS A 310 5.30 4.93 26.50
N LYS A 311 5.72 3.66 26.47
CA LYS A 311 6.37 3.01 27.62
C LYS A 311 7.76 3.57 27.90
N GLN A 312 8.56 3.75 26.85
CA GLN A 312 9.93 4.25 26.96
C GLN A 312 10.01 5.79 27.05
N GLN A 313 8.89 6.50 26.90
CA GLN A 313 8.85 7.98 26.82
C GLN A 313 9.87 8.53 25.82
N ARG A 314 10.04 7.83 24.68
CA ARG A 314 11.11 8.08 23.72
C ARG A 314 10.51 8.42 22.36
N LYS A 315 10.98 9.51 21.77
CA LYS A 315 10.63 9.91 20.40
C LYS A 315 11.71 9.48 19.41
N ILE A 316 11.35 8.66 18.43
CA ILE A 316 12.14 8.39 17.24
C ILE A 316 11.72 9.44 16.20
N ARG A 317 12.60 10.42 15.94
CA ARG A 317 12.35 11.46 14.93
C ARG A 317 12.98 11.06 13.61
N HIS A 318 12.35 11.44 12.49
CA HIS A 318 12.86 11.15 11.15
C HIS A 318 13.22 9.66 11.01
N ALA A 319 12.34 8.80 11.53
CA ALA A 319 12.51 7.35 11.43
C ALA A 319 12.56 6.93 9.95
N PHE A 320 11.77 7.64 9.14
CA PHE A 320 11.87 7.67 7.69
C PHE A 320 11.78 9.12 7.24
N SER A 321 12.55 9.47 6.21
CA SER A 321 12.48 10.78 5.58
C SER A 321 12.59 10.64 4.07
N TYR A 322 11.68 11.28 3.36
CA TYR A 322 11.59 11.21 1.92
C TYR A 322 11.63 12.61 1.32
N SER A 323 12.27 12.73 0.15
CA SER A 323 12.06 13.86 -0.74
C SER A 323 11.12 13.39 -1.83
N TRP A 324 9.92 13.96 -1.86
CA TRP A 324 8.88 13.58 -2.80
C TRP A 324 8.63 14.68 -3.81
N ARG A 325 8.34 14.27 -5.05
CA ARG A 325 7.61 15.09 -6.01
C ARG A 325 6.15 14.65 -6.02
N LEU A 326 5.24 15.57 -5.76
CA LEU A 326 3.81 15.30 -5.79
C LEU A 326 3.28 15.38 -7.22
N TRP A 327 2.97 14.22 -7.78
CA TRP A 327 2.42 14.07 -9.11
C TRP A 327 0.91 14.33 -9.14
N SER A 328 0.45 15.05 -10.16
CA SER A 328 -0.98 15.16 -10.42
C SER A 328 -1.52 13.94 -11.16
N LEU A 329 -2.81 13.61 -10.97
CA LEU A 329 -3.44 12.48 -11.66
C LEU A 329 -3.31 12.56 -13.20
N PRO A 330 -3.51 13.72 -13.87
CA PRO A 330 -3.31 13.84 -15.31
C PRO A 330 -1.85 13.59 -15.73
N GLU A 331 -0.86 14.11 -14.99
CA GLU A 331 0.56 13.86 -15.32
C GLU A 331 0.89 12.37 -15.26
N VAL A 332 0.38 11.64 -14.26
CA VAL A 332 0.60 10.19 -14.15
C VAL A 332 -0.06 9.46 -15.31
N LYS A 333 -1.30 9.84 -15.68
CA LYS A 333 -2.00 9.27 -16.84
C LYS A 333 -1.21 9.47 -18.13
N ASP A 334 -0.75 10.69 -18.41
CA ASP A 334 0.06 10.97 -19.60
C ASP A 334 1.35 10.13 -19.62
N CYS A 335 1.98 9.93 -18.46
CA CYS A 335 3.19 9.10 -18.36
C CYS A 335 2.91 7.61 -18.60
N LEU A 336 1.80 7.08 -18.07
CA LEU A 336 1.38 5.69 -18.30
C LEU A 336 1.01 5.46 -19.77
N GLU A 337 0.26 6.38 -20.38
CA GLU A 337 -0.10 6.31 -21.80
C GLU A 337 1.16 6.38 -22.69
N GLU A 338 2.11 7.28 -22.40
CA GLU A 338 3.40 7.35 -23.12
C GLU A 338 4.28 6.10 -22.91
N ALA A 339 4.21 5.47 -21.75
CA ALA A 339 4.90 4.21 -21.49
C ALA A 339 4.33 3.04 -22.30
N GLY A 340 3.08 3.15 -22.76
CA GLY A 340 2.41 2.16 -23.62
C GLY A 340 1.27 1.39 -22.94
N PHE A 341 0.79 1.82 -21.77
CA PHE A 341 -0.41 1.24 -21.17
C PHE A 341 -1.64 1.57 -22.03
N ARG A 342 -2.51 0.57 -22.23
CA ARG A 342 -3.68 0.64 -23.12
C ARG A 342 -4.79 1.54 -22.60
N SER A 343 -5.00 1.52 -21.28
CA SER A 343 -5.99 2.34 -20.60
C SER A 343 -5.56 2.62 -19.16
N VAL A 344 -5.95 3.77 -18.64
CA VAL A 344 -5.65 4.23 -17.28
C VAL A 344 -6.96 4.56 -16.57
N HIS A 345 -7.13 4.01 -15.37
CA HIS A 345 -8.34 4.19 -14.56
C HIS A 345 -7.99 4.78 -13.19
N PHE A 346 -8.83 5.68 -12.70
CA PHE A 346 -8.65 6.30 -11.39
C PHE A 346 -9.71 5.77 -10.43
N TRP A 347 -9.24 5.31 -9.28
CA TRP A 347 -10.10 4.90 -8.17
C TRP A 347 -9.82 5.85 -7.02
N ILE A 348 -10.77 6.73 -6.71
CA ILE A 348 -10.57 7.84 -5.79
C ILE A 348 -11.40 7.61 -4.53
N ARG A 349 -10.84 7.99 -3.39
CA ARG A 349 -11.53 8.05 -2.11
C ARG A 349 -11.35 9.45 -1.52
N ASN A 350 -12.46 10.10 -1.19
CA ASN A 350 -12.42 11.32 -0.41
C ASN A 350 -11.91 11.02 1.01
N MET A 351 -10.96 11.81 1.49
CA MET A 351 -10.45 11.70 2.85
C MET A 351 -11.13 12.76 3.73
N PRO A 352 -11.26 12.54 5.05
CA PRO A 352 -11.66 13.61 5.95
C PRO A 352 -10.73 14.83 5.81
N ASP A 353 -11.24 16.02 6.12
CA ASP A 353 -10.42 17.23 6.04
C ASP A 353 -9.21 17.13 6.98
N SER A 354 -8.08 17.67 6.55
CA SER A 354 -6.80 17.70 7.26
C SER A 354 -6.92 18.19 8.71
N GLU A 355 -7.76 19.19 8.96
CA GLU A 355 -8.09 19.71 10.29
C GLU A 355 -8.74 18.65 11.21
N GLN A 356 -9.54 17.76 10.64
CA GLN A 356 -10.22 16.67 11.36
C GLN A 356 -9.29 15.45 11.56
N ILE A 357 -8.28 15.27 10.70
CA ILE A 357 -7.32 14.15 10.75
C ILE A 357 -6.15 14.42 11.72
N LYS A 358 -5.99 15.66 12.23
CA LYS A 358 -4.86 16.04 13.10
C LYS A 358 -4.55 15.03 14.22
N CYS A 359 -5.57 14.38 14.79
CA CYS A 359 -5.40 13.27 15.70
C CYS A 359 -6.51 12.23 15.52
N MET A 360 -6.18 11.06 14.99
CA MET A 360 -7.10 9.93 14.88
C MET A 360 -6.62 8.78 15.77
N ASP A 361 -7.56 8.04 16.36
CA ASP A 361 -7.23 6.75 16.96
C ASP A 361 -6.93 5.75 15.84
N GLY A 362 -5.82 5.01 15.94
CA GLY A 362 -5.27 4.18 14.86
C GLY A 362 -6.18 3.05 14.36
N PHE A 363 -7.28 2.77 15.06
CA PHE A 363 -8.28 1.76 14.71
C PHE A 363 -9.57 2.33 14.08
N SER A 364 -9.73 3.66 14.06
CA SER A 364 -10.96 4.33 13.64
C SER A 364 -10.68 5.31 12.51
N VAL A 365 -10.49 4.77 11.30
CA VAL A 365 -10.64 5.52 10.04
C VAL A 365 -11.79 4.86 9.28
N GLY A 366 -12.78 5.68 8.88
CA GLY A 366 -14.12 5.30 8.45
C GLY A 366 -14.23 4.01 7.64
N ARG A 367 -14.95 3.03 8.19
CA ARG A 367 -15.25 1.73 7.55
C ARG A 367 -16.16 1.85 6.33
N ASP A 368 -16.70 3.04 6.05
CA ASP A 368 -17.78 3.22 5.08
C ASP A 368 -17.37 3.91 3.78
N VAL A 369 -16.15 4.43 3.64
CA VAL A 369 -15.73 5.09 2.38
C VAL A 369 -14.77 4.17 1.60
N LYS A 370 -15.31 3.53 0.57
CA LYS A 370 -14.56 2.69 -0.38
C LYS A 370 -13.96 3.57 -1.47
N TYR A 371 -12.94 3.05 -2.16
CA TYR A 371 -12.48 3.66 -3.40
C TYR A 371 -13.51 3.38 -4.50
N GLU A 372 -13.81 4.41 -5.28
CA GLU A 372 -14.75 4.36 -6.40
C GLU A 372 -14.06 4.78 -7.68
N GLU A 373 -14.39 4.12 -8.78
CA GLU A 373 -13.89 4.49 -10.10
C GLU A 373 -14.47 5.85 -10.50
N ALA A 374 -13.60 6.78 -10.90
CA ALA A 374 -13.99 8.14 -11.21
C ALA A 374 -13.36 8.61 -12.52
N THR A 375 -14.20 9.18 -13.39
CA THR A 375 -13.78 9.94 -14.58
C THR A 375 -13.76 11.45 -14.34
N SER A 376 -14.41 11.90 -13.26
CA SER A 376 -14.44 13.28 -12.79
C SER A 376 -14.53 13.29 -11.26
N PHE A 377 -13.78 14.19 -10.63
CA PHE A 377 -13.78 14.36 -9.19
C PHE A 377 -13.47 15.82 -8.87
N GLN A 378 -14.34 16.50 -8.13
CA GLN A 378 -14.13 17.90 -7.76
C GLN A 378 -13.07 18.01 -6.66
N GLN A 379 -12.22 19.03 -6.74
CA GLN A 379 -11.14 19.20 -5.77
C GLN A 379 -11.68 19.27 -4.32
N GLN A 380 -11.02 18.53 -3.43
CA GLN A 380 -11.32 18.47 -2.00
C GLN A 380 -10.09 18.86 -1.17
N ASP A 381 -10.26 18.96 0.15
CA ASP A 381 -9.14 19.24 1.06
C ASP A 381 -8.09 18.13 1.06
N SER A 382 -8.55 16.87 1.09
CA SER A 382 -7.70 15.68 1.04
C SER A 382 -8.39 14.53 0.31
N TRP A 383 -7.64 13.82 -0.51
CA TRP A 383 -8.11 12.60 -1.18
C TRP A 383 -6.94 11.64 -1.42
N ASN A 384 -7.27 10.36 -1.55
CA ASN A 384 -6.34 9.33 -2.01
C ASN A 384 -6.86 8.73 -3.31
N ALA A 385 -5.95 8.30 -4.17
CA ALA A 385 -6.30 7.62 -5.41
C ALA A 385 -5.40 6.41 -5.66
N TYR A 386 -6.00 5.31 -6.10
CA TYR A 386 -5.28 4.31 -6.89
C TYR A 386 -5.37 4.69 -8.36
N ILE A 387 -4.28 4.44 -9.08
CA ILE A 387 -4.14 4.64 -10.51
C ILE A 387 -3.81 3.28 -11.11
N VAL A 388 -4.68 2.79 -11.98
CA VAL A 388 -4.58 1.45 -12.58
C VAL A 388 -4.23 1.58 -14.05
N GLY A 389 -3.04 1.15 -14.44
CA GLY A 389 -2.62 1.02 -15.84
C GLY A 389 -2.87 -0.41 -16.34
N VAL A 390 -3.61 -0.56 -17.43
CA VAL A 390 -3.89 -1.86 -18.05
C VAL A 390 -2.94 -2.09 -19.23
N ALA A 391 -2.24 -3.23 -19.24
CA ALA A 391 -1.29 -3.58 -20.30
C ALA A 391 -1.94 -3.90 -21.66
#